data_AF-A0A973BVB2-F1
#
_entry.id   AF-A0A973BVB2-F1
#
_cell.length_a   1.000
_cell.length_b   1.000
_cell.length_c   1.000
_cell.angle_alpha   90.00
_cell.angle_beta   90.00
_cell.angle_gamma   90.00
#
_symmetry.space_group_name_H-M   'P 1'
#
loop_
_entity.id
_entity.type
_entity.pdbx_description
1 polymer ?
#
loop_
_entity_poly.entity_id
_entity_poly.type
_entity_poly.pdbx_seq_one_letter_code
_entity_poly.pdbx_strand_id
1 'polypeptide(L)'
;MTMPTNARVFVTGHRGLVGSAIVRRLQADGFTNILTATREQLDLRDQAAVSYWFRANRPDYVFLVAGTVGGILANSTRPAEFAYDNLLIHGTVVHASHEYNVKKLLYLGSSCVYPRGTA
;
A
#
# COMPACT_ATOMS: atom_id res chain seq x y z
N MET A 1 -13.77 -4.70 15.27
CA MET A 1 -12.66 -3.95 15.88
C MET A 1 -12.57 -2.60 15.18
N THR A 2 -12.84 -1.51 15.90
CA THR A 2 -12.88 -0.14 15.37
C THR A 2 -11.50 0.49 15.52
N MET A 3 -10.98 1.16 14.49
CA MET A 3 -9.70 1.86 14.57
C MET A 3 -9.87 3.17 15.38
N PRO A 4 -9.03 3.45 16.39
CA PRO A 4 -9.03 4.75 17.06
C PRO A 4 -8.64 5.88 16.10
N THR A 5 -9.25 7.05 16.21
CA THR A 5 -8.98 8.20 15.31
C THR A 5 -7.58 8.79 15.47
N ASN A 6 -6.93 8.57 16.62
CA ASN A 6 -5.54 8.96 16.86
C ASN A 6 -4.51 7.87 16.45
N ALA A 7 -4.95 6.73 15.92
CA ALA A 7 -4.05 5.67 15.47
C ALA A 7 -3.21 6.11 14.27
N ARG A 8 -1.97 5.63 14.19
CA ARG A 8 -1.09 5.87 13.04
C ARG A 8 -1.52 5.02 11.87
N VAL A 9 -2.13 5.63 10.86
CA VAL A 9 -2.64 4.91 9.68
C VAL A 9 -1.76 5.23 8.49
N PHE A 10 -1.00 4.24 8.01
CA PHE A 10 -0.19 4.39 6.80
C PHE A 10 -0.98 4.03 5.55
N VAL A 11 -1.10 4.99 4.63
CA VAL A 11 -1.72 4.78 3.31
C VAL A 11 -0.63 4.82 2.25
N THR A 12 -0.21 3.65 1.78
CA THR A 12 0.70 3.55 0.61
C THR A 12 -0.01 4.05 -0.65
N GLY A 13 0.69 4.58 -1.64
CA GLY A 13 0.04 4.97 -2.91
C GLY A 13 -1.03 6.07 -2.75
N HIS A 14 -0.92 6.90 -1.72
CA HIS A 14 -1.92 7.90 -1.31
C HIS A 14 -2.33 8.91 -2.40
N ARG A 15 -1.52 9.11 -3.44
CA ARG A 15 -1.83 9.99 -4.58
C ARG A 15 -2.64 9.31 -5.68
N GLY A 16 -2.73 7.99 -5.67
CA GLY A 16 -3.55 7.24 -6.63
C GLY A 16 -5.05 7.41 -6.37
N LEU A 17 -5.88 6.95 -7.31
CA LEU A 17 -7.34 7.04 -7.21
C LEU A 17 -7.89 6.44 -5.90
N VAL A 18 -7.48 5.22 -5.57
CA VAL A 18 -7.93 4.52 -4.36
C VAL A 18 -7.33 5.15 -3.10
N GLY A 19 -6.01 5.40 -3.11
CA GLY A 19 -5.32 5.99 -1.96
C GLY A 19 -5.85 7.36 -1.56
N SER A 20 -6.10 8.24 -2.54
CA SER A 20 -6.63 9.58 -2.27
C SER A 20 -8.06 9.54 -1.71
N ALA A 21 -8.88 8.60 -2.18
CA ALA A 21 -10.22 8.39 -1.63
C ALA A 21 -10.18 7.89 -0.18
N ILE A 22 -9.27 6.96 0.14
CA ILE A 22 -9.05 6.47 1.51
C ILE A 22 -8.61 7.63 2.43
N VAL A 23 -7.60 8.40 2.02
CA VAL A 23 -7.11 9.55 2.82
C VAL A 23 -8.24 10.54 3.10
N ARG A 24 -8.97 10.97 2.06
CA ARG A 24 -10.10 11.89 2.20
C ARG A 24 -11.17 11.34 3.15
N ARG A 25 -11.46 10.04 3.08
CA ARG A 25 -12.44 9.41 3.98
C ARG A 25 -11.95 9.37 5.42
N LEU A 26 -10.70 8.96 5.67
CA LEU A 26 -10.10 8.96 7.00
C LEU A 26 -10.09 10.36 7.62
N GLN A 27 -9.77 11.39 6.82
CA GLN A 27 -9.83 12.79 7.27
C GLN A 27 -11.26 13.20 7.64
N ALA A 28 -12.24 12.88 6.80
CA ALA A 28 -13.65 13.17 7.06
C ALA A 28 -14.17 12.44 8.33
N ASP A 29 -13.65 11.25 8.61
CA ASP A 29 -13.97 10.46 9.81
C ASP A 29 -13.16 10.92 11.06
N GLY A 30 -12.34 11.97 10.94
CA GLY A 30 -11.63 12.60 12.08
C GLY A 30 -10.28 11.97 12.44
N PHE A 31 -9.68 11.17 11.56
CA PHE A 31 -8.35 10.61 11.81
C PHE A 31 -7.27 11.70 11.75
N THR A 32 -6.44 11.78 12.78
CA THR A 32 -5.43 12.85 12.94
C THR A 32 -4.02 12.43 12.58
N ASN A 33 -3.75 11.13 12.50
CA ASN A 33 -2.40 10.60 12.34
C ASN A 33 -2.28 9.73 11.08
N ILE A 34 -2.58 10.34 9.93
CA ILE A 34 -2.47 9.70 8.63
C ILE A 34 -1.05 9.87 8.12
N LEU A 35 -0.34 8.75 8.01
CA LEU A 35 1.01 8.70 7.47
C LEU A 35 0.92 8.46 5.96
N THR A 36 1.69 9.22 5.20
CA THR A 36 1.84 9.05 3.76
C THR A 36 3.31 9.24 3.37
N ALA A 37 3.69 8.64 2.24
CA ALA A 37 5.00 8.85 1.64
C ALA A 37 4.85 8.87 0.12
N THR A 38 5.52 9.80 -0.55
CA THR A 38 5.65 9.79 -2.01
C THR A 38 6.68 8.75 -2.45
N ARG A 39 6.72 8.44 -3.75
CA ARG A 39 7.70 7.49 -4.30
C ARG A 39 9.14 7.98 -4.09
N GLU A 40 9.36 9.28 -4.12
CA GLU A 40 10.67 9.91 -3.91
C GLU A 40 11.10 9.88 -2.43
N GLN A 41 10.13 9.89 -1.51
CA GLN A 41 10.39 9.80 -0.07
C GLN A 41 10.60 8.35 0.39
N LEU A 42 9.94 7.39 -0.27
CA LEU A 42 10.00 5.98 0.07
C LEU A 42 9.74 5.13 -1.18
N ASP A 43 10.80 4.52 -1.72
CA ASP A 43 10.65 3.46 -2.72
C ASP A 43 10.24 2.17 -2.00
N LEU A 44 8.97 1.78 -2.15
CA LEU A 44 8.42 0.58 -1.53
C LEU A 44 9.04 -0.72 -2.07
N ARG A 45 9.86 -0.66 -3.13
CA ARG A 45 10.60 -1.83 -3.63
C ARG A 45 11.86 -2.12 -2.83
N ASP A 46 12.35 -1.15 -2.06
CA ASP A 46 13.55 -1.28 -1.24
C ASP A 46 13.18 -1.76 0.17
N GLN A 47 13.52 -3.00 0.48
CA GLN A 47 13.26 -3.61 1.79
C GLN A 47 13.92 -2.83 2.94
N ALA A 48 15.13 -2.30 2.75
CA ALA A 48 15.84 -1.58 3.79
C ALA A 48 15.20 -0.21 4.05
N ALA A 49 14.82 0.50 2.99
CA ALA A 49 14.11 1.77 3.09
C ALA A 49 12.75 1.61 3.79
N VAL A 50 11.98 0.58 3.40
CA VAL A 50 10.69 0.25 4.05
C VAL A 50 10.89 -0.10 5.52
N SER A 51 11.86 -0.95 5.85
CA SER A 51 12.16 -1.31 7.23
C SER A 51 12.56 -0.10 8.06
N TYR A 52 13.41 0.79 7.54
CA TYR A 52 13.78 2.03 8.21
C TYR A 52 12.57 2.94 8.45
N TRP A 53 11.73 3.11 7.43
CA TRP A 53 10.53 3.95 7.53
C TRP A 53 9.54 3.40 8.56
N PHE A 54 9.28 2.09 8.57
CA PHE A 54 8.41 1.45 9.55
C PHE A 54 8.97 1.56 10.98
N ARG A 55 10.29 1.41 11.16
CA ARG A 55 10.94 1.59 12.46
C ARG A 55 10.75 3.00 13.01
N ALA A 56 10.87 4.01 12.15
CA ALA A 56 10.76 5.42 12.53
C ALA A 56 9.30 5.85 12.76
N ASN A 57 8.37 5.43 11.91
CA ASN A 57 6.99 5.92 11.92
C ASN A 57 6.03 5.05 12.72
N ARG A 58 6.33 3.75 12.88
CA ARG A 58 5.56 2.78 13.69
C ARG A 58 4.04 2.81 13.40
N PRO A 59 3.60 2.52 12.16
CA PRO A 59 2.18 2.51 11.85
C PRO A 59 1.43 1.46 12.68
N ASP A 60 0.24 1.82 13.16
CA ASP A 60 -0.69 0.92 13.84
C ASP A 60 -1.53 0.12 12.83
N TYR A 61 -1.88 0.75 11.71
CA TYR A 61 -2.70 0.19 10.64
C TYR A 61 -2.11 0.55 9.28
N VAL A 62 -2.25 -0.36 8.30
CA VAL A 62 -1.72 -0.16 6.95
C VAL A 62 -2.80 -0.41 5.90
N PHE A 63 -2.97 0.55 4.99
CA PHE A 63 -3.68 0.37 3.73
C PHE A 63 -2.63 0.21 2.61
N LEU A 64 -2.46 -1.03 2.16
CA LEU A 64 -1.56 -1.39 1.07
C LEU A 64 -2.29 -1.27 -0.27
N VAL A 65 -2.22 -0.08 -0.87
CA VAL A 65 -2.88 0.29 -2.13
C VAL A 65 -1.92 0.87 -3.16
N ALA A 66 -0.63 0.89 -2.86
CA ALA A 66 0.41 1.10 -3.87
C ALA A 66 0.55 -0.13 -4.77
N GLY A 67 0.76 0.11 -6.05
CA GLY A 67 1.08 -0.90 -7.03
C GLY A 67 1.40 -0.27 -8.37
N THR A 68 2.19 -0.97 -9.18
CA THR A 68 2.40 -0.60 -10.57
C THR A 68 1.17 -1.05 -11.37
N VAL A 69 0.38 -0.07 -11.82
CA VAL A 69 -0.88 -0.26 -12.54
C VAL A 69 -0.82 0.43 -13.90
N GLY A 70 -1.59 -0.05 -14.87
CA GLY A 70 -1.63 0.54 -16.20
C GLY A 70 -2.70 -0.08 -17.08
N GLY A 71 -2.95 0.55 -18.23
CA GLY A 71 -3.86 0.01 -19.25
C GLY A 71 -3.31 -1.25 -19.92
N ILE A 72 -4.15 -1.89 -20.74
CA ILE A 72 -3.84 -3.15 -21.43
C ILE A 72 -2.49 -3.08 -22.15
N LEU A 73 -2.26 -2.00 -22.91
CA LEU A 73 -1.00 -1.80 -23.65
C LEU A 73 0.22 -1.77 -22.73
N ALA A 74 0.16 -1.00 -21.64
CA ALA A 74 1.27 -0.83 -20.72
C ALA A 74 1.63 -2.13 -19.99
N ASN A 75 0.62 -2.94 -19.63
CA ASN A 75 0.83 -4.24 -19.02
C ASN A 75 1.42 -5.25 -20.03
N SER A 76 0.92 -5.25 -21.27
CA SER A 76 1.41 -6.15 -22.33
C SER A 76 2.84 -5.87 -22.77
N THR A 77 3.30 -4.62 -22.70
CA THR A 77 4.64 -4.22 -23.14
C THR A 77 5.69 -4.32 -22.05
N ARG A 78 5.30 -4.32 -20.77
CA ARG A 78 6.23 -4.34 -19.62
C ARG A 78 5.85 -5.39 -18.55
N PRO A 79 5.56 -6.65 -18.92
CA PRO A 79 5.03 -7.64 -17.97
C PRO A 79 6.00 -7.96 -16.82
N ALA A 80 7.31 -8.03 -17.11
CA ALA A 80 8.33 -8.30 -16.11
C ALA A 80 8.42 -7.17 -15.05
N GLU A 81 8.32 -5.91 -15.49
CA GLU A 81 8.34 -4.75 -14.58
C GLU A 81 7.12 -4.76 -13.67
N PHE A 82 5.92 -5.00 -14.23
CA PHE A 82 4.68 -5.08 -13.45
C PHE A 82 4.75 -6.18 -12.40
N ALA A 83 5.23 -7.37 -12.77
CA ALA A 83 5.38 -8.47 -11.83
C ALA A 83 6.40 -8.15 -10.74
N TYR A 84 7.60 -7.70 -11.13
CA TYR A 84 8.68 -7.41 -10.20
C TYR A 84 8.33 -6.29 -9.21
N ASP A 85 7.86 -5.15 -9.72
CA ASP A 85 7.51 -4.01 -8.87
C ASP A 85 6.41 -4.38 -7.87
N ASN A 86 5.32 -5.02 -8.31
CA ASN A 86 4.24 -5.37 -7.40
C ASN A 86 4.67 -6.43 -6.37
N LEU A 87 5.44 -7.45 -6.77
CA LEU A 87 5.97 -8.44 -5.83
C LEU A 87 6.83 -7.79 -4.75
N LEU A 88 7.72 -6.87 -5.12
CA LEU A 88 8.55 -6.17 -4.13
C LEU A 88 7.74 -5.21 -3.28
N ILE A 89 6.91 -4.34 -3.87
CA ILE A 89 6.07 -3.39 -3.12
C ILE A 89 5.21 -4.12 -2.08
N HIS A 90 4.61 -5.24 -2.46
CA HIS A 90 3.73 -5.99 -1.57
C HIS A 90 4.51 -6.79 -0.54
N GLY A 91 5.58 -7.48 -0.97
CA GLY A 91 6.42 -8.28 -0.08
C GLY A 91 7.07 -7.45 1.04
N THR A 92 7.68 -6.31 0.69
CA THR A 92 8.40 -5.46 1.66
C THR A 92 7.45 -4.87 2.70
N VAL A 93 6.28 -4.40 2.28
CA VAL A 93 5.29 -3.76 3.18
C VAL A 93 4.60 -4.81 4.06
N VAL A 94 4.26 -5.98 3.52
CA VAL A 94 3.68 -7.08 4.31
C VAL A 94 4.69 -7.57 5.35
N HIS A 95 5.94 -7.79 4.96
CA HIS A 95 6.99 -8.22 5.88
C HIS A 95 7.26 -7.17 6.96
N ALA A 96 7.43 -5.89 6.60
CA ALA A 96 7.63 -4.83 7.58
C ALA A 96 6.41 -4.66 8.51
N SER A 97 5.19 -4.85 8.00
CA SER A 97 3.99 -4.82 8.85
C SER A 97 4.02 -5.91 9.91
N HIS A 98 4.51 -7.10 9.58
CA HIS A 98 4.73 -8.19 10.53
C HIS A 98 5.82 -7.85 11.54
N GLU A 99 7.04 -7.51 11.08
CA GLU A 99 8.20 -7.20 11.92
C GLU A 99 7.95 -6.08 12.92
N TYR A 100 7.18 -5.05 12.52
CA TYR A 100 6.91 -3.87 13.34
C TYR A 100 5.55 -3.90 14.04
N ASN A 101 4.90 -5.08 14.12
CA ASN A 101 3.68 -5.33 14.88
C ASN A 101 2.48 -4.43 14.48
N VAL A 102 2.27 -4.24 13.18
CA VAL A 102 1.05 -3.61 12.66
C VAL A 102 -0.17 -4.41 13.10
N LYS A 103 -1.18 -3.75 13.68
CA LYS A 103 -2.36 -4.41 14.24
C LYS A 103 -3.23 -5.04 13.16
N LYS A 104 -3.34 -4.36 12.01
CA LYS A 104 -4.07 -4.86 10.84
C LYS A 104 -3.59 -4.18 9.56
N LEU A 105 -3.44 -4.98 8.52
CA LEU A 105 -3.18 -4.53 7.15
C LEU A 105 -4.38 -4.88 6.27
N LEU A 106 -4.81 -3.93 5.44
CA LEU A 106 -5.71 -4.18 4.31
C LEU A 106 -4.91 -4.14 3.01
N TYR A 107 -4.87 -5.27 2.31
CA TYR A 107 -4.28 -5.41 0.99
C TYR A 107 -5.38 -5.31 -0.07
N LEU A 108 -5.27 -4.35 -0.99
CA LEU A 108 -6.22 -4.21 -2.11
C LEU A 108 -5.64 -4.87 -3.36
N GLY A 109 -6.10 -6.09 -3.61
CA GLY A 109 -5.81 -6.83 -4.83
C GLY A 109 -6.63 -6.33 -6.03
N SER A 110 -6.54 -7.07 -7.13
CA SER A 110 -7.29 -6.81 -8.37
C SER A 110 -8.18 -7.99 -8.72
N SER A 111 -9.31 -7.74 -9.39
CA SER A 111 -10.13 -8.81 -9.96
C SER A 111 -9.41 -9.59 -11.06
N CYS A 112 -8.30 -9.08 -11.60
CA CYS A 112 -7.48 -9.77 -12.61
C CYS A 112 -6.77 -11.03 -12.11
N VAL A 113 -6.87 -11.36 -10.81
CA VAL A 113 -6.34 -12.62 -10.26
C VAL A 113 -7.13 -13.84 -10.73
N TYR A 114 -8.37 -13.65 -11.20
CA TYR A 114 -9.23 -14.73 -11.64
C TYR A 114 -8.96 -15.11 -13.11
N PRO A 115 -9.07 -16.41 -13.46
CA PRO A 115 -8.97 -16.85 -14.85
C PRO A 115 -10.04 -16.20 -15.74
N ARG A 116 -9.64 -15.79 -16.95
CA ARG A 116 -10.57 -15.32 -17.96
C ARG A 116 -11.41 -16.49 -18.47
N GLY A 117 -12.74 -16.36 -18.44
CA GLY A 117 -13.67 -17.30 -19.10
C GLY A 117 -14.18 -18.46 -18.24
N THR A 118 -14.19 -18.32 -16.92
CA THR A 118 -14.94 -19.23 -16.05
C THR A 118 -16.31 -18.63 -15.76
N ALA A 119 -17.36 -19.30 -16.24
CA ALA A 119 -18.76 -19.05 -15.91
C ALA A 119 -19.16 -19.93 -14.72
#